data_AF-A0A1H7U034-F1
#
_entry.id   AF-A0A1H7U034-F1
#
_cell.length_a   1.000
_cell.length_b   1.000
_cell.length_c   1.000
_cell.angle_alpha   90.00
_cell.angle_beta   90.00
_cell.angle_gamma   90.00
#
_symmetry.space_group_name_H-M   'P 1'
#
loop_
_entity.id
_entity.type
_entity.pdbx_description
1 polymer ?
#
loop_
_entity_poly.entity_id
_entity_poly.type
_entity_poly.pdbx_seq_one_letter_code
_entity_poly.pdbx_strand_id
1 'polypeptide(L)' 'MCGRFALFSDPTSIARALRLPPPSENWPPRYNIAPGTWITGVLRYSTDGDPLFDESCWVESTTVSTATGSSPR' A
#
# COMPACT_ATOMS: atom_id res chain seq x y z
N MET A 1 -14.35 -13.24 8.66
CA MET A 1 -13.30 -12.85 9.63
C MET A 1 -11.99 -12.67 8.85
N CYS A 2 -11.91 -11.62 8.03
CA CYS A 2 -10.84 -11.43 7.04
C CYS A 2 -9.66 -10.60 7.61
N GLY A 3 -9.42 -10.70 8.91
CA GLY A 3 -8.56 -9.75 9.63
C GLY A 3 -7.06 -9.98 9.46
N ARG A 4 -6.62 -11.04 8.78
CA ARG A 4 -5.18 -11.35 8.59
C ARG A 4 -4.91 -11.94 7.21
N PHE A 5 -3.70 -11.69 6.70
CA PHE A 5 -3.23 -12.31 5.46
C PHE A 5 -1.72 -12.59 5.49
N ALA A 6 -1.27 -13.35 4.49
CA ALA A 6 0.14 -13.68 4.28
C ALA A 6 0.64 -13.08 2.96
N LEU A 7 1.84 -12.48 2.99
CA LEU A 7 2.57 -11.96 1.84
C LEU A 7 3.93 -12.65 1.80
N PHE A 8 4.07 -13.68 0.98
CA PHE A 8 5.32 -14.45 0.85
C PHE A 8 5.73 -14.68 -0.61
N SER A 9 4.94 -14.18 -1.55
CA SER A 9 5.18 -14.32 -2.98
C SER A 9 6.42 -13.56 -3.41
N ASP A 10 7.15 -14.16 -4.36
CA ASP A 10 8.33 -13.57 -4.95
C ASP A 10 7.99 -12.22 -5.64
N PRO A 11 8.69 -11.12 -5.29
CA PRO A 11 8.43 -9.79 -5.83
C PRO A 11 8.58 -9.71 -7.36
N THR A 12 9.55 -10.43 -7.94
CA THR A 12 9.79 -10.45 -9.39
C THR A 12 8.63 -11.11 -10.13
N SER A 13 8.10 -12.20 -9.57
CA SER A 13 6.95 -12.91 -10.11
C SER A 13 5.68 -12.05 -10.08
N ILE A 14 5.48 -11.29 -9.00
CA ILE A 14 4.37 -10.33 -8.90
C ILE A 14 4.55 -9.20 -9.92
N ALA A 15 5.73 -8.60 -10.03
CA ALA A 15 6.01 -7.53 -10.99
C ALA A 15 5.74 -8.00 -12.43
N ARG A 16 6.20 -9.20 -12.79
CA ARG A 16 5.92 -9.80 -14.11
C ARG A 16 4.43 -10.02 -14.35
N ALA A 17 3.70 -10.54 -13.36
CA ALA A 17 2.25 -10.77 -13.48
C ALA A 17 1.48 -9.46 -13.68
N LEU A 18 1.94 -8.38 -13.03
CA LEU A 18 1.35 -7.04 -13.12
C LEU A 18 1.91 -6.19 -14.28
N ARG A 19 2.88 -6.72 -15.04
CA ARG A 19 3.61 -6.00 -16.11
C ARG A 19 4.26 -4.70 -15.62
N LEU A 20 4.79 -4.74 -14.40
CA LEU A 20 5.49 -3.64 -13.75
C LEU A 20 7.00 -3.85 -13.79
N PRO A 21 7.79 -2.77 -13.71
CA PRO A 21 9.21 -2.89 -13.43
C PRO A 21 9.40 -3.63 -12.09
N PRO A 22 10.45 -4.46 -11.96
CA PRO A 22 10.74 -5.13 -10.72
C PRO A 22 11.00 -4.10 -9.61
N PRO A 23 10.56 -4.37 -8.37
CA PRO A 23 10.83 -3.48 -7.25
C PRO A 23 12.35 -3.41 -6.99
N SER A 24 12.82 -2.26 -6.51
CA SER A 24 14.24 -2.05 -6.18
C SER A 24 14.71 -2.92 -5.01
N GLU A 25 13.79 -3.25 -4.10
CA GLU A 25 14.07 -4.08 -2.92
C GLU A 25 13.05 -5.22 -2.82
N ASN A 26 13.53 -6.40 -2.46
CA ASN A 26 12.66 -7.53 -2.14
C ASN A 26 12.05 -7.33 -0.74
N TRP A 27 10.73 -7.48 -0.62
CA TRP A 27 10.09 -7.53 0.70
C TRP A 27 10.27 -8.92 1.33
N PRO A 28 10.52 -8.99 2.65
CA PRO A 28 10.61 -10.27 3.35
C PRO A 28 9.24 -10.95 3.43
N PRO A 29 9.17 -12.29 3.38
CA PRO A 29 7.93 -13.01 3.53
C PRO A 29 7.34 -12.83 4.94
N ARG A 30 6.04 -12.53 5.02
CA ARG A 30 5.27 -12.29 6.26
C ARG A 30 4.00 -13.14 6.26
N TYR A 31 3.87 -14.07 7.20
CA TYR A 31 2.76 -15.05 7.21
C TYR A 31 1.58 -14.68 8.11
N ASN A 32 1.65 -13.57 8.84
CA ASN A 32 0.62 -13.17 9.81
C ASN A 32 0.51 -11.64 9.90
N ILE A 33 0.17 -11.00 8.78
CA ILE A 33 0.00 -9.55 8.72
C ILE A 33 -1.35 -9.20 9.36
N ALA A 34 -1.32 -8.32 10.37
CA ALA A 34 -2.50 -7.81 11.06
C ALA A 34 -2.90 -6.42 10.50
N PRO A 35 -4.16 -5.97 10.68
CA PRO A 35 -4.60 -4.67 10.18
C PRO A 35 -3.78 -3.54 10.80
N GLY A 36 -3.58 -2.46 10.06
CA GLY A 36 -2.71 -1.34 10.48
C GLY A 36 -1.20 -1.58 10.31
N THR A 37 -0.82 -2.67 9.65
CA THR A 37 0.58 -2.94 9.30
C THR A 37 0.93 -2.27 7.97
N TRP A 38 2.11 -1.66 7.87
CA TRP A 38 2.68 -1.19 6.60
C TRP A 38 3.13 -2.38 5.75
N ILE A 39 2.64 -2.41 4.51
CA ILE A 39 2.87 -3.47 3.53
C ILE A 39 3.26 -2.85 2.20
N THR A 40 4.10 -3.57 1.44
CA THR A 40 4.35 -3.21 0.04
C THR A 40 3.11 -3.54 -0.79
N GLY A 41 2.58 -2.54 -1.47
CA GLY A 41 1.46 -2.65 -2.39
C GLY A 41 1.80 -2.05 -3.75
N VAL A 42 0.90 -2.26 -4.70
CA VAL A 42 0.94 -1.53 -5.97
C VAL A 42 -0.08 -0.42 -5.87
N LEU A 43 0.41 0.83 -5.88
CA LEU A 43 -0.42 2.03 -5.77
C LEU A 43 -0.49 2.74 -7.11
N ARG A 44 -1.62 3.40 -7.34
CA ARG A 44 -1.83 4.31 -8.46
C ARG A 44 -2.26 5.65 -7.90
N TYR A 45 -1.41 6.68 -8.01
CA TYR A 45 -1.67 8.02 -7.45
C TYR A 45 -2.55 8.91 -8.33
N SER A 46 -2.82 8.52 -9.58
CA SER A 46 -3.67 9.26 -10.51
C SER A 46 -4.33 8.28 -11.47
N THR A 47 -5.55 8.55 -11.93
CA THR A 47 -6.30 7.63 -12.82
C THR A 47 -5.48 7.18 -14.03
N ASP A 48 -4.68 8.09 -14.60
CA ASP A 48 -3.83 7.86 -15.77
C ASP A 48 -2.35 7.58 -15.43
N GLY A 49 -1.99 7.55 -14.13
CA GLY A 49 -0.61 7.29 -13.70
C GLY A 49 -0.25 5.81 -13.79
N ASP A 50 1.03 5.55 -14.03
CA ASP A 50 1.56 4.19 -13.98
C ASP A 50 1.49 3.63 -12.55
N PRO A 51 1.12 2.34 -12.37
CA PRO A 51 1.15 1.73 -11.06
C PRO A 51 2.60 1.57 -10.60
N LEU A 52 2.86 1.85 -9.32
CA LEU A 52 4.19 1.77 -8.73
C LEU A 52 4.14 0.93 -7.46
N PHE A 53 5.25 0.26 -7.15
CA PHE A 53 5.42 -0.38 -5.85
C PHE A 53 5.72 0.69 -4.81
N ASP A 54 4.91 0.75 -3.76
CA ASP A 54 5.12 1.64 -2.62
C ASP A 54 4.55 1.02 -1.34
N GLU A 55 4.95 1.54 -0.18
CA GLU A 55 4.43 1.12 1.11
C GLU A 55 3.10 1.80 1.42
N SER A 56 2.11 1.00 1.83
CA SER A 56 0.81 1.50 2.29
C SER A 56 0.39 0.80 3.57
N CYS A 57 -0.38 1.51 4.39
CA CYS A 57 -0.92 0.94 5.61
C CYS A 57 -2.14 0.07 5.28
N TRP A 58 -2.16 -1.17 5.77
CA TRP A 58 -3.30 -2.09 5.62
C TRP A 58 -4.45 -1.77 6.58
N VAL A 59 -4.91 -0.51 6.53
CA VAL A 59 -6.15 -0.02 7.09
C VAL A 59 -6.42 1.34 6.43
N GLU A 60 -7.69 1.65 6.19
CA GLU A 60 -8.07 2.98 5.72
C GLU A 60 -7.65 4.02 6.77
N SER A 61 -6.64 4.82 6.43
CA SER A 61 -6.33 6.01 7.21
C SER A 61 -7.27 7.09 6.71
N THR A 62 -8.45 7.21 7.32
CA THR A 62 -9.33 8.36 7.08
C THR A 62 -8.55 9.60 7.48
N THR A 63 -7.95 10.28 6.49
CA THR A 63 -7.43 11.63 6.70
C THR A 63 -8.65 12.50 6.90
N VAL A 64 -9.00 12.77 8.15
CA VAL A 64 -9.94 13.83 8.48
C VAL A 64 -9.25 15.13 8.08
N SER A 65 -9.58 15.66 6.91
CA SER A 65 -9.27 17.05 6.58
C SER A 65 -10.08 17.94 7.51
N THR A 66 -9.58 18.20 8.72
CA THR A 66 -10.05 19.32 9.53
C THR A 66 -9.70 20.59 8.77
N ALA A 67 -10.65 21.07 7.97
CA ALA A 67 -10.67 22.45 7.51
C ALA A 67 -10.86 23.33 8.75
N THR A 68 -9.75 23.69 9.41
CA THR A 68 -9.72 24.72 10.44
C THR A 68 -9.95 26.06 9.76
N GLY A 69 -11.20 26.36 9.43
CA GLY A 69 -11.67 27.72 9.27
C GLY A 69 -11.66 28.38 10.65
N SER A 70 -10.60 29.12 10.96
CA SER A 70 -10.53 29.93 12.18
C SER A 70 -10.12 31.35 11.83
N SER A 71 -11.11 32.24 11.77
CA SER A 71 -10.94 33.63 12.14
C SER A 71 -12.31 34.22 12.52
N PRO A 72 -12.68 34.29 13.81
CA PRO A 72 -13.63 35.27 14.27
C PRO A 72 -12.90 36.59 14.56
N ARG A 73 -13.53 37.70 14.17
CA ARG A 73 -13.12 39.07 14.53
C ARG A 73 -13.26 39.31 16.02
#